data_AF-A0A0C3G068-F1
#
_entry.id   AF-A0A0C3G068-F1
#
_cell.length_a   1.000
_cell.length_b   1.000
_cell.length_c   1.000
_cell.angle_alpha   90.00
_cell.angle_beta   90.00
_cell.angle_gamma   90.00
#
_symmetry.space_group_name_H-M   'P 1'
#
loop_
_entity.id
_entity.type
_entity.pdbx_description
1 polymer ?
#
loop_
_entity_poly.entity_id
_entity_poly.type
_entity_poly.pdbx_seq_one_letter_code
_entity_poly.pdbx_strand_id
1 'polypeptide(L)'
;MVLYIVRVAVFVLSIVFSVIVLGLAAYLQSLTNVELNFVDLAIATAVLTIVTLPVLLIVDLIRDGAFTSMVVVELSWLFVLWVLWLATGADAAQVSSNFFSSCDFVFSLSNQICHEVQAIVGFSFLIWLLLMVYSIVILVMAIIASTRGNSPWTSTVKRGNFLAPATGAQSGGGAAHSPIMHQHQYPPTQSSGATPPPLQGSYTGAAEVSELPHEGTSYA
;
A
#
# COMPACT_ATOMS: atom_id res chain seq x y z
N MET A 1 -5.82 16.30 -2.68
CA MET A 1 -6.83 16.17 -3.76
C MET A 1 -6.29 15.43 -4.98
N VAL A 2 -5.17 15.87 -5.60
CA VAL A 2 -4.59 15.23 -6.80
C VAL A 2 -4.33 13.73 -6.62
N LEU A 3 -3.71 13.34 -5.50
CA LEU A 3 -3.35 11.94 -5.25
C LEU A 3 -4.58 11.02 -5.10
N TYR A 4 -5.69 11.54 -4.57
CA TYR A 4 -6.97 10.81 -4.53
C TYR A 4 -7.56 10.59 -5.93
N ILE A 5 -7.49 11.60 -6.81
CA ILE A 5 -7.95 11.46 -8.19
C ILE A 5 -7.12 10.41 -8.94
N VAL A 6 -5.79 10.46 -8.78
CA VAL A 6 -4.88 9.46 -9.37
C VAL A 6 -5.20 8.06 -8.85
N ARG A 7 -5.42 7.89 -7.54
CA ARG A 7 -5.81 6.61 -6.94
C ARG A 7 -7.08 6.05 -7.57
N VAL A 8 -8.16 6.84 -7.61
CA VAL A 8 -9.43 6.42 -8.20
C VAL A 8 -9.25 6.07 -9.67
N ALA A 9 -8.52 6.88 -10.43
CA ALA A 9 -8.25 6.62 -11.84
C ALA A 9 -7.48 5.30 -12.06
N VAL A 10 -6.41 5.06 -11.29
CA VAL A 10 -5.62 3.82 -11.38
C VAL A 10 -6.49 2.60 -11.02
N PHE A 11 -7.26 2.66 -9.93
CA PHE A 11 -8.10 1.53 -9.53
C PHE A 11 -9.21 1.22 -10.54
N VAL A 12 -9.87 2.25 -11.07
CA VAL A 12 -10.92 2.07 -12.10
C VAL A 12 -10.30 1.49 -13.38
N LEU A 13 -9.17 2.02 -13.85
CA LEU A 13 -8.49 1.49 -15.03
C LEU A 13 -8.06 0.04 -14.84
N SER A 14 -7.50 -0.31 -13.68
CA SER A 14 -7.13 -1.68 -13.34
C SER A 14 -8.33 -2.62 -13.33
N ILE A 15 -9.49 -2.19 -12.80
CA ILE A 15 -10.73 -2.99 -12.83
C ILE A 15 -11.19 -3.20 -14.28
N VAL A 16 -11.21 -2.16 -15.10
CA VAL A 16 -11.64 -2.27 -16.51
C VAL A 16 -10.75 -3.24 -17.28
N PHE A 17 -9.42 -3.10 -17.18
CA PHE A 17 -8.49 -4.02 -17.83
C PHE A 17 -8.60 -5.45 -17.27
N SER A 18 -8.84 -5.59 -15.96
CA SER A 18 -9.08 -6.88 -15.33
C SER A 18 -10.33 -7.59 -15.87
N VAL A 19 -11.41 -6.86 -16.16
CA VAL A 19 -12.62 -7.44 -16.77
C VAL A 19 -12.32 -7.92 -18.20
N ILE A 20 -11.53 -7.17 -18.96
CA ILE A 20 -11.09 -7.57 -20.31
C ILE A 20 -10.29 -8.87 -20.23
N VAL A 21 -9.29 -8.95 -19.35
CA VAL A 21 -8.47 -10.16 -19.16
C VAL A 21 -9.32 -11.34 -18.71
N LEU A 22 -10.27 -11.14 -17.78
CA LEU A 22 -11.19 -12.20 -17.34
C LEU A 22 -12.02 -12.76 -18.50
N GLY A 23 -12.54 -11.89 -19.37
CA GLY A 23 -13.31 -12.29 -20.54
C GLY A 23 -12.48 -13.10 -21.54
N LEU A 24 -11.26 -12.63 -21.84
CA LEU A 24 -10.34 -13.33 -22.74
C LEU A 24 -9.92 -14.70 -22.15
N ALA A 25 -9.58 -14.74 -20.86
CA ALA A 25 -9.18 -15.97 -20.18
C ALA A 25 -10.34 -16.98 -20.13
N ALA A 26 -11.56 -16.55 -19.81
CA ALA A 26 -12.73 -17.41 -19.80
C ALA A 26 -13.06 -17.96 -21.21
N TYR A 27 -12.88 -17.13 -22.25
CA TYR A 27 -13.06 -17.57 -23.63
C TYR A 27 -12.00 -18.62 -24.03
N LEU A 28 -10.73 -18.39 -23.72
CA LEU A 28 -9.67 -19.37 -23.98
C LEU A 28 -9.93 -20.70 -23.25
N GLN A 29 -10.34 -20.65 -21.98
CA GLN A 29 -10.72 -21.84 -21.21
C GLN A 29 -11.83 -22.65 -21.89
N SER A 30 -12.78 -21.96 -22.54
CA SER A 30 -13.89 -22.62 -23.24
C SER A 30 -13.47 -23.30 -24.54
N LEU A 31 -12.41 -22.80 -25.19
CA LEU A 31 -11.87 -23.35 -26.44
C LEU A 31 -10.93 -24.52 -26.18
N THR A 32 -10.14 -24.45 -25.12
CA THR A 32 -9.14 -25.45 -24.80
C THR A 32 -9.68 -26.43 -23.79
N ASN A 33 -9.97 -27.67 -24.20
CA ASN A 33 -10.23 -28.78 -23.27
C ASN A 33 -8.97 -29.23 -22.49
N VAL A 34 -7.92 -28.43 -22.53
CA VAL A 34 -6.61 -28.70 -21.92
C VAL A 34 -6.42 -27.68 -20.81
N GLU A 35 -6.04 -28.14 -19.62
CA GLU A 35 -5.75 -27.28 -18.47
C GLU A 35 -4.52 -26.43 -18.77
N LEU A 36 -4.74 -25.17 -19.13
CA LEU A 36 -3.68 -24.18 -19.29
C LEU A 36 -3.51 -23.46 -17.95
N ASN A 37 -2.49 -23.85 -17.17
CA ASN A 37 -2.24 -23.30 -15.83
C ASN A 37 -2.25 -21.75 -15.77
N PHE A 38 -1.81 -21.08 -16.84
CA PHE A 38 -1.79 -19.61 -16.91
C PHE A 38 -3.20 -18.99 -16.98
N VAL A 39 -4.18 -19.71 -17.55
CA VAL A 39 -5.56 -19.24 -17.68
C VAL A 39 -6.23 -19.24 -16.31
N ASP A 40 -6.03 -20.30 -15.52
CA ASP A 40 -6.53 -20.38 -14.15
C ASP A 40 -5.95 -19.27 -13.27
N LEU A 41 -4.64 -19.00 -13.41
CA LEU A 41 -3.98 -17.89 -12.73
C LEU A 41 -4.58 -16.55 -13.16
N ALA A 42 -4.76 -16.30 -14.46
CA ALA A 42 -5.34 -15.07 -14.98
C ALA A 42 -6.79 -14.83 -14.49
N ILE A 43 -7.60 -15.88 -14.43
CA ILE A 43 -8.97 -15.80 -13.90
C ILE A 43 -8.93 -15.48 -12.41
N ALA A 44 -8.10 -16.18 -11.63
CA ALA A 44 -7.99 -15.96 -10.19
C ALA A 44 -7.52 -14.53 -9.87
N THR A 45 -6.49 -14.04 -10.57
CA THR A 45 -5.96 -12.68 -10.37
C THR A 45 -6.95 -11.61 -10.81
N ALA A 46 -7.68 -11.83 -11.90
CA ALA A 46 -8.71 -10.91 -12.35
C ALA A 46 -9.90 -10.83 -11.38
N VAL A 47 -10.42 -11.96 -10.91
CA VAL A 47 -11.50 -12.00 -9.91
C VAL A 47 -11.06 -11.33 -8.61
N LEU A 48 -9.84 -11.64 -8.14
CA LEU A 48 -9.28 -11.01 -6.95
C LEU A 48 -9.23 -9.48 -7.11
N THR A 49 -8.80 -8.99 -8.27
CA THR A 49 -8.72 -7.54 -8.57
C THR A 49 -10.11 -6.90 -8.60
N ILE A 50 -11.07 -7.53 -9.29
CA ILE A 50 -12.46 -7.04 -9.42
C ILE A 50 -13.16 -6.98 -8.07
N VAL A 51 -12.90 -7.91 -7.16
CA VAL A 51 -13.54 -7.91 -5.83
C VAL A 51 -12.81 -6.98 -4.87
N THR A 52 -11.48 -7.06 -4.80
CA THR A 52 -10.74 -6.40 -3.73
C THR A 52 -10.53 -4.91 -3.96
N LEU A 53 -10.33 -4.44 -5.19
CA LEU A 53 -10.16 -3.01 -5.46
C LEU A 53 -11.42 -2.19 -5.14
N PRO A 54 -12.65 -2.60 -5.54
CA PRO A 54 -13.87 -1.92 -5.10
C PRO A 54 -14.07 -1.97 -3.59
N VAL A 55 -13.76 -3.09 -2.93
CA VAL A 55 -13.86 -3.17 -1.46
C VAL A 55 -12.93 -2.15 -0.81
N LEU A 56 -11.68 -2.04 -1.26
CA LEU A 56 -10.75 -1.02 -0.76
C LEU A 56 -11.27 0.41 -1.01
N LEU A 57 -11.84 0.67 -2.19
CA LEU A 57 -12.40 1.98 -2.55
C LEU A 57 -13.63 2.32 -1.72
N ILE A 58 -14.56 1.39 -1.55
CA ILE A 58 -15.80 1.58 -0.77
C ILE A 58 -15.49 1.82 0.71
N VAL A 59 -14.60 1.03 1.30
CA VAL A 59 -14.25 1.21 2.71
C VAL A 59 -13.53 2.54 2.95
N ASP A 60 -12.70 2.98 1.99
CA ASP A 60 -12.06 4.30 2.02
C ASP A 60 -13.08 5.45 1.93
N LEU A 61 -14.17 5.26 1.17
CA LEU A 61 -15.24 6.26 1.05
C LEU A 61 -16.11 6.36 2.30
N ILE A 62 -16.46 5.22 2.91
CA ILE A 62 -17.44 5.17 4.01
C ILE A 62 -16.81 5.55 5.33
N ARG A 63 -15.53 5.23 5.54
CA ARG A 63 -14.96 5.20 6.88
C ARG A 63 -13.68 6.03 6.97
N ASP A 64 -13.86 7.33 7.18
CA ASP A 64 -12.77 8.26 7.53
C ASP A 64 -12.06 7.77 8.81
N GLY A 65 -10.79 7.36 8.71
CA GLY A 65 -9.99 6.88 9.85
C GLY A 65 -10.08 5.38 10.16
N ALA A 66 -10.60 4.57 9.23
CA ALA A 66 -10.57 3.10 9.35
C ALA A 66 -9.16 2.51 9.19
N PHE A 67 -8.90 1.37 9.84
CA PHE A 67 -7.67 0.58 9.67
C PHE A 67 -7.35 0.21 8.21
N THR A 68 -8.35 0.12 7.34
CA THR A 68 -8.17 -0.12 5.90
C THR A 68 -7.68 1.11 5.13
N SER A 69 -7.78 2.30 5.72
CA SER A 69 -7.20 3.54 5.20
C SER A 69 -5.73 3.70 5.63
N MET A 70 -5.16 2.72 6.33
CA MET A 70 -3.78 2.74 6.73
C MET A 70 -2.91 2.48 5.50
N VAL A 71 -1.99 3.41 5.19
CA VAL A 71 -1.10 3.36 4.02
C VAL A 71 -0.36 2.03 3.94
N VAL A 72 -0.04 1.43 5.08
CA VAL A 72 0.60 0.11 5.18
C VAL A 72 -0.28 -0.99 4.57
N VAL A 73 -1.56 -1.06 4.94
CA VAL A 73 -2.48 -2.12 4.46
C VAL A 73 -2.70 -1.98 2.96
N GLU A 74 -2.89 -0.75 2.48
CA GLU A 74 -3.01 -0.46 1.05
C GLU A 74 -1.75 -0.87 0.28
N LEU A 75 -0.56 -0.48 0.76
CA LEU A 75 0.72 -0.85 0.15
C LEU A 75 0.93 -2.37 0.12
N SER A 76 0.67 -3.06 1.24
CA SER A 76 0.81 -4.51 1.31
C SER A 76 -0.12 -5.21 0.32
N TRP A 77 -1.37 -4.75 0.19
CA TRP A 77 -2.31 -5.35 -0.75
C TRP A 77 -1.96 -5.08 -2.21
N LEU A 78 -1.60 -3.83 -2.54
CA LEU A 78 -1.18 -3.47 -3.88
C LEU A 78 0.10 -4.20 -4.28
N PHE A 79 0.99 -4.46 -3.32
CA PHE A 79 2.18 -5.29 -3.53
C PHE A 79 1.83 -6.68 -4.02
N VAL A 80 0.90 -7.35 -3.33
CA VAL A 80 0.42 -8.67 -3.73
C VAL A 80 -0.23 -8.62 -5.11
N LEU A 81 -1.10 -7.64 -5.37
CA LEU A 81 -1.79 -7.51 -6.66
C LEU A 81 -0.83 -7.28 -7.83
N TRP A 82 0.15 -6.39 -7.71
CA TRP A 82 1.06 -6.14 -8.83
C TRP A 82 1.98 -7.33 -9.09
N VAL A 83 2.43 -8.05 -8.06
CA VAL A 83 3.23 -9.28 -8.23
C VAL A 83 2.42 -10.37 -8.92
N LEU A 84 1.14 -10.52 -8.56
CA LEU A 84 0.22 -11.46 -9.22
C LEU A 84 0.01 -11.13 -10.70
N TRP A 85 -0.16 -9.85 -11.05
CA TRP A 85 -0.27 -9.42 -12.45
C TRP A 85 1.04 -9.61 -13.22
N LEU A 86 2.19 -9.41 -12.58
CA LEU A 86 3.50 -9.71 -13.17
C LEU A 86 3.65 -11.20 -13.46
N ALA A 87 3.29 -12.07 -12.50
CA ALA A 87 3.33 -13.52 -12.67
C ALA A 87 2.38 -13.98 -13.80
N THR A 88 1.17 -13.44 -13.85
CA THR A 88 0.18 -13.70 -14.91
C THR A 88 0.73 -13.31 -16.29
N GLY A 89 1.30 -12.11 -16.41
CA GLY A 89 1.89 -11.63 -17.66
C GLY A 89 3.11 -12.44 -18.09
N ALA A 90 3.98 -12.80 -17.14
CA ALA A 90 5.18 -13.59 -17.40
C ALA A 90 4.85 -15.01 -17.86
N ASP A 91 3.90 -15.68 -17.21
CA ASP A 91 3.47 -17.04 -17.58
C ASP A 91 2.79 -17.06 -18.96
N ALA A 92 1.89 -16.12 -19.21
CA ALA A 92 1.28 -15.95 -20.54
C ALA A 92 2.32 -15.62 -21.62
N ALA A 93 3.34 -14.82 -21.29
CA ALA A 93 4.41 -14.48 -22.21
C ALA A 93 5.28 -15.69 -22.55
N GLN A 94 5.58 -16.54 -21.55
CA GLN A 94 6.33 -17.78 -21.77
C GLN A 94 5.60 -18.74 -22.72
N VAL A 95 4.28 -18.87 -22.57
CA VAL A 95 3.47 -19.66 -23.51
C VAL A 95 3.49 -19.03 -24.90
N SER A 96 3.36 -17.70 -24.98
CA SER A 96 3.42 -16.99 -26.28
C SER A 96 4.78 -17.19 -26.99
N SER A 97 5.91 -17.10 -26.29
CA SER A 97 7.23 -17.24 -26.91
C SER A 97 7.55 -18.67 -27.32
N ASN A 98 7.07 -19.65 -26.56
CA ASN A 98 7.36 -21.07 -26.82
C ASN A 98 6.50 -21.65 -27.94
N PHE A 99 5.24 -21.22 -28.06
CA PHE A 99 4.29 -21.78 -29.02
C PHE A 99 4.03 -20.88 -30.23
N PHE A 100 4.19 -19.56 -30.07
CA PHE A 100 3.69 -18.57 -31.02
C PHE A 100 4.75 -17.51 -31.32
N SER A 101 5.86 -17.91 -31.96
CA SER A 101 6.90 -16.96 -32.38
C SER A 101 6.41 -15.98 -33.46
N SER A 102 5.38 -16.35 -34.23
CA SER A 102 4.73 -15.50 -35.23
C SER A 102 3.26 -15.93 -35.36
N CYS A 103 2.32 -15.01 -35.11
CA CYS A 103 0.88 -15.24 -35.32
C CYS A 103 0.51 -15.24 -36.82
N ASP A 104 1.18 -16.06 -37.63
CA ASP A 104 0.93 -16.19 -39.07
C ASP A 104 0.63 -17.66 -39.42
N PHE A 105 -0.47 -18.16 -38.85
CA PHE A 105 -0.91 -19.53 -39.06
C PHE A 105 -1.94 -19.61 -40.19
N VAL A 106 -1.84 -20.66 -41.01
CA VAL A 106 -2.81 -20.97 -42.08
C VAL A 106 -4.21 -21.24 -41.51
N PHE A 107 -4.29 -21.73 -40.27
CA PHE A 107 -5.56 -21.96 -39.57
C PHE A 107 -6.01 -20.71 -38.81
N SER A 108 -7.23 -20.25 -39.11
CA SER A 108 -7.83 -19.05 -38.48
C SER A 108 -7.98 -19.15 -36.97
N LEU A 109 -8.27 -20.35 -36.44
CA LEU A 109 -8.46 -20.58 -35.01
C LEU A 109 -7.17 -20.36 -34.21
N SER A 110 -6.05 -20.89 -34.70
CA SER A 110 -4.74 -20.71 -34.05
C SER A 110 -4.29 -19.26 -34.07
N ASN A 111 -4.59 -18.55 -35.16
CA ASN A 111 -4.28 -17.12 -35.26
C ASN A 111 -5.09 -16.29 -34.27
N GLN A 112 -6.39 -16.59 -34.12
CA GLN A 112 -7.24 -15.92 -33.14
C GLN A 112 -6.74 -16.13 -31.70
N ILE A 113 -6.44 -17.37 -31.30
CA ILE A 113 -5.91 -17.69 -29.97
C ILE A 113 -4.59 -16.95 -29.71
N CYS A 114 -3.71 -16.90 -30.71
CA CYS A 114 -2.42 -16.21 -30.63
C CYS A 114 -2.59 -14.72 -30.27
N HIS A 115 -3.49 -14.02 -30.97
CA HIS A 115 -3.79 -12.62 -30.70
C HIS A 115 -4.47 -12.38 -29.35
N GLU A 116 -5.32 -13.31 -28.91
CA GLU A 116 -5.98 -13.22 -27.59
C GLU A 116 -4.98 -13.40 -26.45
N VAL A 117 -4.06 -14.36 -26.54
CA VAL A 117 -2.97 -14.54 -25.57
C VAL A 117 -2.07 -13.31 -25.55
N GLN A 118 -1.71 -12.76 -26.72
CA GLN A 118 -0.92 -11.53 -26.81
C GLN A 118 -1.62 -10.34 -26.14
N ALA A 119 -2.95 -10.25 -26.27
CA ALA A 119 -3.74 -9.24 -25.58
C ALA A 119 -3.69 -9.43 -24.04
N ILE A 120 -3.85 -10.66 -23.55
CA ILE A 120 -3.73 -10.98 -22.10
C ILE A 120 -2.35 -10.56 -21.57
N VAL A 121 -1.27 -10.88 -22.29
CA VAL A 121 0.10 -10.48 -21.94
C VAL A 121 0.20 -8.96 -21.82
N GLY A 122 -0.26 -8.22 -22.84
CA GLY A 122 -0.22 -6.78 -22.88
C GLY A 122 -1.00 -6.12 -21.73
N PHE A 123 -2.25 -6.53 -21.52
CA PHE A 123 -3.08 -5.97 -20.44
C PHE A 123 -2.54 -6.32 -19.05
N SER A 124 -1.99 -7.52 -18.87
CA SER A 124 -1.39 -7.92 -17.58
C SER A 124 -0.20 -7.05 -17.22
N PHE A 125 0.70 -6.78 -18.17
CA PHE A 125 1.84 -5.89 -17.95
C PHE A 125 1.42 -4.42 -17.75
N LEU A 126 0.35 -3.97 -18.42
CA LEU A 126 -0.20 -2.63 -18.20
C LEU A 126 -0.75 -2.47 -16.79
N ILE A 127 -1.52 -3.44 -16.29
CA ILE A 127 -2.04 -3.42 -14.91
C ILE A 127 -0.88 -3.48 -13.91
N TRP A 128 0.10 -4.36 -14.14
CA TRP A 128 1.31 -4.45 -13.32
C TRP A 128 2.01 -3.09 -13.21
N LEU A 129 2.29 -2.42 -14.32
CA LEU A 129 2.94 -1.11 -14.34
C LEU A 129 2.12 -0.05 -13.61
N LEU A 130 0.82 0.01 -13.85
CA LEU A 130 -0.07 0.97 -13.19
C LEU A 130 -0.05 0.82 -11.66
N LEU A 131 -0.17 -0.42 -11.17
CA LEU A 131 -0.16 -0.71 -9.74
C LEU A 131 1.23 -0.50 -9.11
N MET A 132 2.30 -0.87 -9.81
CA MET A 132 3.69 -0.73 -9.36
C MET A 132 4.08 0.75 -9.24
N VAL A 133 3.83 1.55 -10.28
CA VAL A 133 4.13 2.99 -10.27
C VAL A 133 3.35 3.69 -9.16
N TYR A 134 2.06 3.39 -9.02
CA TYR A 134 1.25 3.94 -7.93
C TYR A 134 1.80 3.55 -6.55
N SER A 135 2.16 2.27 -6.36
CA SER A 135 2.75 1.77 -5.11
C SER A 135 4.06 2.48 -4.75
N ILE A 136 4.93 2.74 -5.73
CA ILE A 136 6.18 3.47 -5.50
C ILE A 136 5.90 4.93 -5.12
N VAL A 137 4.98 5.60 -5.82
CA VAL A 137 4.63 6.99 -5.53
C VAL A 137 4.12 7.13 -4.10
N ILE A 138 3.19 6.27 -3.66
CA ILE A 138 2.67 6.33 -2.28
C ILE A 138 3.75 5.99 -1.25
N LEU A 139 4.65 5.05 -1.56
CA LEU A 139 5.77 4.68 -0.69
C LEU A 139 6.74 5.85 -0.50
N VAL A 140 7.16 6.49 -1.59
CA VAL A 140 8.06 7.65 -1.56
C VAL A 140 7.42 8.81 -0.78
N MET A 141 6.15 9.10 -1.02
CA MET A 141 5.42 10.14 -0.30
C MET A 141 5.28 9.81 1.20
N ALA A 142 5.08 8.55 1.55
CA ALA A 142 5.07 8.10 2.94
C ALA A 142 6.45 8.27 3.60
N ILE A 143 7.54 7.91 2.92
CA ILE A 143 8.90 8.10 3.45
C ILE A 143 9.18 9.59 3.69
N ILE A 144 8.88 10.47 2.73
CA ILE A 144 9.12 11.92 2.87
C ILE A 144 8.30 12.51 4.03
N ALA A 145 7.05 12.09 4.23
CA ALA A 145 6.26 12.55 5.36
C ALA A 145 6.79 12.01 6.70
N SER A 146 7.29 10.77 6.72
CA SER A 146 7.92 10.16 7.89
C SER A 146 9.19 10.90 8.30
N THR A 147 10.04 11.31 7.35
CA THR A 147 11.26 12.06 7.66
C THR A 147 11.00 13.47 8.17
N ARG A 148 9.81 14.04 7.90
CA ARG A 148 9.36 15.34 8.42
C ARG A 148 8.75 15.27 9.82
N GLY A 149 8.75 14.11 10.47
CA GLY A 149 8.19 13.92 11.81
C GLY A 149 6.66 13.77 11.85
N ASN A 150 6.01 13.63 10.69
CA ASN A 150 4.60 13.24 10.64
C ASN A 150 4.51 11.70 10.74
N SER A 151 3.36 11.17 11.20
CA SER A 151 3.06 9.74 11.15
C SER A 151 2.20 9.43 9.92
N PRO A 152 2.78 9.28 8.71
CA PRO A 152 2.01 8.99 7.50
C PRO A 152 1.43 7.58 7.52
N TRP A 153 2.02 6.68 8.32
CA TRP A 153 1.67 5.27 8.38
C TRP A 153 0.24 5.05 8.90
N THR A 154 -0.27 5.94 9.76
CA THR A 154 -1.62 5.87 10.33
C THR A 154 -2.59 6.89 9.72
N SER A 155 -2.10 7.78 8.85
CA SER A 155 -2.89 8.87 8.28
C SER A 155 -3.54 8.47 6.97
N THR A 156 -4.77 8.94 6.73
CA THR A 156 -5.46 8.69 5.47
C THR A 156 -4.87 9.50 4.33
N VAL A 157 -4.73 8.85 3.19
CA VAL A 157 -4.27 9.42 1.92
C VAL A 157 -5.09 10.64 1.49
N LYS A 158 -6.37 10.68 1.88
CA LYS A 158 -7.33 11.76 1.58
C LYS A 158 -7.04 13.07 2.35
N ARG A 159 -6.41 12.98 3.53
CA ARG A 159 -6.15 14.13 4.44
C ARG A 159 -4.67 14.42 4.67
N GLY A 160 -3.76 13.57 4.16
CA GLY A 160 -2.34 13.80 4.27
C GLY A 160 -1.91 15.07 3.53
N ASN A 161 -1.67 16.15 4.26
CA ASN A 161 -0.86 17.26 3.76
C ASN A 161 0.62 16.82 3.77
N PHE A 162 0.97 15.84 2.92
CA PHE A 162 2.32 15.28 2.81
C PHE A 162 3.39 16.35 2.48
N LEU A 163 2.96 17.48 1.92
CA LEU A 163 3.81 18.60 1.52
C LEU A 163 3.77 19.79 2.48
N ALA A 164 2.94 19.78 3.53
CA ALA A 164 2.94 20.88 4.50
C ALA A 164 4.31 20.97 5.20
N PRO A 165 4.82 22.19 5.44
CA PRO A 165 5.99 22.40 6.29
C PRO A 165 5.74 21.73 7.66
N ALA A 166 6.79 21.21 8.29
CA ALA A 166 6.73 20.75 9.67
C ALA A 166 6.47 21.94 10.58
N THR A 167 5.21 22.38 10.69
CA THR A 167 4.78 23.27 11.76
C THR A 167 4.86 22.45 13.02
N GLY A 168 5.94 22.63 13.78
CA GLY A 168 6.10 22.01 15.09
C GLY A 168 4.81 22.13 15.87
N ALA A 169 4.31 20.99 16.37
CA ALA A 169 3.26 20.92 17.40
C ALA A 169 2.17 22.02 17.33
N GLN A 170 1.38 22.08 16.25
CA GLN A 170 0.00 22.59 16.33
C GLN A 170 -0.89 21.35 16.49
N SER A 171 -1.38 20.98 17.68
CA SER A 171 -2.34 21.74 18.49
C SER A 171 -3.34 22.46 17.58
N GLY A 172 -4.39 21.74 17.15
CA GLY A 172 -5.54 22.37 16.49
C GLY A 172 -6.30 21.49 15.51
N GLY A 173 -7.38 20.85 15.99
CA GLY A 173 -8.61 20.74 15.21
C GLY A 173 -8.85 19.45 14.42
N GLY A 174 -8.95 18.32 15.11
CA GLY A 174 -9.53 17.10 14.53
C GLY A 174 -9.78 16.08 15.62
N ALA A 175 -10.93 16.18 16.29
CA ALA A 175 -11.34 15.29 17.36
C ALA A 175 -11.52 13.85 16.86
N ALA A 176 -10.41 13.10 16.79
CA ALA A 176 -10.44 11.65 16.90
C ALA A 176 -10.49 11.35 18.40
N HIS A 177 -11.69 11.00 18.86
CA HIS A 177 -11.96 10.51 20.20
C HIS A 177 -11.19 9.20 20.42
N SER A 178 -9.96 9.29 20.91
CA SER A 178 -9.28 8.17 21.53
C SER A 178 -9.95 7.91 22.89
N PRO A 179 -10.34 6.66 23.21
CA PRO A 179 -10.83 6.34 24.54
C PRO A 179 -9.70 6.66 25.52
N ILE A 180 -9.98 7.63 26.38
CA ILE A 180 -9.16 8.01 27.52
C ILE A 180 -8.95 6.74 28.34
N MET A 181 -7.73 6.19 28.31
CA MET A 181 -7.30 5.36 29.44
C MET A 181 -7.33 6.28 30.64
N HIS A 182 -8.30 6.04 31.53
CA HIS A 182 -8.38 6.67 32.84
C HIS A 182 -7.06 6.45 33.58
N GLN A 183 -6.15 7.41 33.46
CA GLN A 183 -5.07 7.56 34.41
C GLN A 183 -5.75 7.98 35.71
N HIS A 184 -5.78 7.07 36.69
CA HIS A 184 -6.30 7.33 38.03
C HIS A 184 -5.57 8.52 38.64
N GLN A 185 -6.19 9.69 38.55
CA GLN A 185 -5.76 10.91 39.20
C GLN A 185 -6.17 10.80 40.68
N TYR A 186 -5.18 10.55 41.54
CA TYR A 186 -5.36 10.58 42.99
C TYR A 186 -5.82 11.98 43.45
N PRO A 187 -6.76 12.09 44.41
CA PRO A 187 -7.29 13.37 44.84
C PRO A 187 -6.27 14.17 45.66
N PRO A 188 -6.21 15.51 45.50
CA PRO A 188 -5.34 16.37 46.29
C PRO A 188 -5.89 16.55 47.70
N THR A 189 -5.09 16.20 48.71
CA THR A 189 -5.28 16.59 50.09
C THR A 189 -4.99 18.08 50.25
N GLN A 190 -6.02 18.85 50.63
CA GLN A 190 -5.86 20.23 51.08
C GLN A 190 -5.18 20.24 52.44
N SER A 191 -3.98 20.81 52.54
CA SER A 191 -3.36 21.18 53.81
C SER A 191 -3.13 22.69 53.85
N SER A 192 -3.88 23.31 54.75
CA SER A 192 -3.88 24.73 55.08
C SER A 192 -2.73 25.07 56.03
N GLY A 193 -1.95 26.10 55.65
CA GLY A 193 -1.33 27.08 56.55
C GLY A 193 -0.10 26.65 57.36
N ALA A 194 1.11 27.05 56.92
CA ALA A 194 2.21 27.45 57.79
C ALA A 194 3.30 28.23 57.01
N THR A 195 3.81 29.26 57.68
CA THR A 195 4.85 30.25 57.36
C THR A 195 6.16 29.74 56.74
N PRO A 196 6.87 30.56 55.93
CA PRO A 196 8.12 30.19 55.28
C PRO A 196 9.35 30.40 56.18
N PRO A 197 10.34 29.48 56.16
CA PRO A 197 11.73 29.81 56.46
C PRO A 197 12.51 30.07 55.16
N PRO A 198 13.44 31.04 55.13
CA PRO A 198 14.42 31.14 54.05
C PRO A 198 15.56 30.15 54.32
N LEU A 199 16.19 29.61 53.29
CA LEU A 199 17.65 29.44 53.25
C LEU A 199 18.14 28.97 51.88
N GLN A 200 19.29 29.55 51.54
CA GLN A 200 20.13 29.38 50.36
C GLN A 200 20.55 27.92 50.12
N GLY A 201 20.80 27.61 48.84
CA GLY A 201 21.43 26.35 48.45
C GLY A 201 21.88 26.37 47.00
N SER A 202 22.90 27.16 46.72
CA SER A 202 23.69 27.13 45.49
C SER A 202 24.37 25.76 45.32
N TYR A 203 24.07 25.03 44.25
CA TYR A 203 24.89 23.90 43.79
C TYR A 203 25.10 23.98 42.27
N THR A 204 26.23 24.60 41.93
CA THR A 204 27.02 24.39 40.73
C THR A 204 27.83 23.09 40.86
N GLY A 205 27.90 22.32 39.76
CA GLY A 205 28.85 21.22 39.57
C GLY A 205 28.12 19.90 39.29
N ALA A 206 28.62 19.00 38.48
CA ALA A 206 29.76 18.95 37.57
C ALA A 206 29.53 17.71 36.70
N ALA A 207 30.33 17.57 35.66
CA ALA A 207 30.33 16.48 34.70
C ALA A 207 30.31 15.07 35.32
N GLU A 208 29.58 14.15 34.69
CA GLU A 208 29.95 12.74 34.72
C GLU A 208 29.92 12.17 33.29
N VAL A 209 31.13 11.90 32.83
CA VAL A 209 31.48 11.07 31.68
C VAL A 209 31.23 9.63 32.08
N SER A 210 30.51 8.86 31.27
CA SER A 210 30.57 7.40 31.32
C SER A 210 30.68 6.85 29.91
N GLU A 211 31.95 6.69 29.56
CA GLU A 211 32.51 5.84 28.53
C GLU A 211 32.16 4.37 28.84
N LEU A 212 31.71 3.60 27.85
CA LEU A 212 31.75 2.13 27.92
C LEU A 212 32.00 1.54 26.52
N PRO A 213 32.69 0.38 26.46
CA PRO A 213 33.66 0.08 25.42
C PRO A 213 33.13 -0.84 24.32
N HIS A 214 33.92 -0.86 23.25
CA HIS A 214 34.03 -1.90 22.24
C HIS A 214 33.91 -3.33 22.80
N GLU A 215 33.06 -4.14 22.17
CA GLU A 215 33.29 -5.58 22.07
C GLU A 215 33.06 -6.01 20.61
N GLY A 216 34.15 -6.36 19.94
CA GLY A 216 34.13 -7.02 18.65
C GLY A 216 34.07 -8.53 18.84
N THR A 217 33.27 -9.20 18.02
CA THR A 217 33.43 -10.63 17.79
C THR A 217 33.25 -10.93 16.29
N SER A 218 34.37 -11.37 15.73
CA SER A 218 34.55 -11.99 14.43
C SER A 218 34.09 -13.43 14.50
N TYR A 219 33.24 -13.87 13.58
CA TYR A 219 33.12 -15.29 13.23
C TYR A 219 32.83 -15.47 11.74
N ALA A 220 33.80 -16.14 11.10
CA ALA A 220 33.77 -17.09 9.98
C ALA A 220 32.81 -16.85 8.80
#